data_AF-A0A0N4ZJZ4-F1
#
_entry.id   AF-A0A0N4ZJZ4-F1
#
_cell.length_a   1.000
_cell.length_b   1.000
_cell.length_c   1.000
_cell.angle_alpha   90.00
_cell.angle_beta   90.00
_cell.angle_gamma   90.00
#
_symmetry.space_group_name_H-M   'P 1'
#
loop_
_entity.id
_entity.type
_entity.pdbx_description
1 polymer ?
#
loop_
_entity_poly.entity_id
_entity_poly.type
_entity_poly.pdbx_seq_one_letter_code
_entity_poly.pdbx_strand_id
1 'polypeptide(L)'
;MPSSAFISPSIYGQPTQYICERYFTLLKDLDVITKYGHCLSQTEINESTILLSSIYWTKESYKNGRYEFNHFIQTYHLPEHGALKARNLKPKKDFIKIAFPDGSVVVRKSFLIKNFQCFHSSLTLEENKNVKEIIISDFSVRHFKIILKYFYANTVYFTAKIILELYRICYEFKVDKSFTEHVINYINYFYILLSKTLSFYKYYSYLSEGHLGGINNKFRIETEEQIDDINRLLFIYQWKYNNGISLLFK
;
A
#
# COMPACT_ATOMS: atom_id res chain seq x y z
N MET A 1 -58.83 -46.39 -0.95
CA MET A 1 -58.21 -45.85 -2.18
C MET A 1 -57.33 -44.68 -1.80
N PRO A 2 -56.05 -44.64 -2.20
CA PRO A 2 -55.10 -43.62 -1.78
C PRO A 2 -55.31 -42.33 -2.59
N SER A 3 -55.33 -41.19 -1.89
CA SER A 3 -55.33 -39.86 -2.51
C SER A 3 -53.91 -39.55 -2.97
N SER A 4 -53.71 -39.57 -4.29
CA SER A 4 -52.52 -39.07 -4.96
C SER A 4 -52.56 -37.54 -4.97
N ALA A 5 -51.84 -36.91 -4.03
CA ALA A 5 -51.54 -35.49 -4.12
C ALA A 5 -50.52 -35.26 -5.24
N PHE A 6 -50.97 -34.56 -6.29
CA PHE A 6 -50.14 -34.02 -7.36
C PHE A 6 -49.05 -33.11 -6.78
N ILE A 7 -47.78 -33.46 -7.00
CA ILE A 7 -46.67 -32.52 -6.87
C ILE A 7 -46.65 -31.68 -8.15
N SER A 8 -46.94 -30.39 -8.02
CA SER A 8 -46.72 -29.42 -9.08
C SER A 8 -45.23 -29.04 -9.13
N PRO A 9 -44.51 -29.22 -10.25
CA PRO A 9 -43.13 -28.78 -10.37
C PRO A 9 -43.10 -27.34 -10.89
N SER A 10 -42.97 -26.36 -10.01
CA SER A 10 -42.63 -24.99 -10.43
C SER A 10 -41.82 -24.23 -9.37
N ILE A 11 -40.66 -24.78 -8.99
CA ILE A 11 -39.60 -24.02 -8.28
C ILE A 11 -38.22 -24.48 -8.78
N TYR A 12 -37.97 -24.44 -10.09
CA TYR A 12 -36.60 -24.59 -10.63
C TYR A 12 -36.45 -23.73 -11.87
N GLY A 13 -36.12 -22.46 -11.66
CA GLY A 13 -35.71 -21.57 -12.71
C GLY A 13 -35.01 -20.37 -12.08
N GLN A 14 -33.71 -20.25 -12.33
CA GLN A 14 -32.88 -19.03 -12.14
C GLN A 14 -31.98 -18.83 -10.89
N PRO A 15 -31.49 -19.85 -10.17
CA PRO A 15 -30.28 -19.65 -9.34
C PRO A 15 -28.97 -19.86 -10.12
N THR A 16 -28.90 -20.88 -10.96
CA THR A 16 -27.63 -21.36 -11.55
C THR A 16 -27.07 -20.51 -12.67
N GLN A 17 -27.92 -19.96 -13.55
CA GLN A 17 -27.46 -19.15 -14.69
C GLN A 17 -26.83 -17.83 -14.25
N TYR A 18 -27.45 -17.14 -13.29
CA TYR A 18 -26.95 -15.87 -12.74
C TYR A 18 -25.60 -16.06 -12.01
N ILE A 19 -25.45 -17.17 -11.28
CA ILE A 19 -24.19 -17.55 -10.65
C ILE A 19 -23.11 -17.73 -11.72
N CYS A 20 -23.36 -18.50 -12.79
CA CYS A 20 -22.36 -18.70 -13.85
C CYS A 20 -21.93 -17.40 -14.56
N GLU A 21 -22.87 -16.50 -14.86
CA GLU A 21 -22.58 -15.20 -15.51
C GLU A 21 -21.71 -14.30 -14.61
N ARG A 22 -22.00 -14.30 -13.31
CA ARG A 22 -21.22 -13.55 -12.32
C ARG A 22 -19.79 -14.06 -12.17
N TYR A 23 -19.59 -15.37 -12.08
CA TYR A 23 -18.24 -15.97 -12.02
C TYR A 23 -17.43 -15.67 -13.30
N PHE A 24 -18.08 -15.72 -14.46
CA PHE A 24 -17.43 -15.37 -15.72
C PHE A 24 -17.01 -13.90 -15.78
N THR A 25 -17.81 -13.00 -15.21
CA THR A 25 -17.47 -11.58 -15.08
C THR A 25 -16.26 -11.37 -14.17
N LEU A 26 -16.24 -12.00 -12.98
CA LEU A 26 -15.10 -11.93 -12.05
C LEU A 26 -13.81 -12.48 -12.67
N LEU A 27 -13.89 -13.56 -13.45
CA LEU A 27 -12.74 -14.10 -14.18
C LEU A 27 -12.17 -13.11 -15.20
N LYS A 28 -13.04 -12.44 -15.96
CA LYS A 28 -12.62 -11.38 -16.89
C LYS A 28 -11.96 -10.23 -16.17
N ASP A 29 -12.53 -9.78 -15.05
CA ASP A 29 -11.94 -8.72 -14.23
C ASP A 29 -10.55 -9.12 -13.74
N LEU A 30 -10.38 -10.35 -13.26
CA LEU A 30 -9.08 -10.86 -12.84
C LEU A 30 -8.07 -10.92 -13.99
N ASP A 31 -8.49 -11.32 -15.18
CA ASP A 31 -7.64 -11.32 -16.37
C ASP A 31 -7.19 -9.90 -16.74
N VAL A 32 -8.09 -8.92 -16.66
CA VAL A 32 -7.76 -7.50 -16.86
C VAL A 32 -6.80 -7.01 -15.77
N ILE A 33 -7.06 -7.31 -14.51
CA ILE A 33 -6.21 -6.93 -13.36
C ILE A 33 -4.80 -7.51 -13.52
N THR A 34 -4.68 -8.77 -13.92
CA THR A 34 -3.39 -9.44 -14.03
C THR A 34 -2.60 -8.94 -15.25
N LYS A 35 -3.29 -8.62 -16.35
CA LYS A 35 -2.65 -8.08 -17.57
C LYS A 35 -2.26 -6.61 -17.45
N TYR A 36 -3.09 -5.77 -16.84
CA TYR A 36 -2.94 -4.31 -16.85
C TYR A 36 -2.66 -3.71 -15.46
N GLY A 37 -2.68 -4.52 -14.40
CA GLY A 37 -2.45 -4.12 -13.03
C GLY A 37 -3.71 -3.67 -12.27
N HIS A 38 -4.80 -3.34 -12.97
CA HIS A 38 -6.11 -3.01 -12.37
C HIS A 38 -7.23 -3.08 -13.42
N CYS A 39 -8.49 -3.15 -12.95
CA CYS A 39 -9.69 -2.97 -13.79
C CYS A 39 -10.47 -1.67 -13.47
N LEU A 40 -9.88 -0.75 -12.68
CA LEU A 40 -10.47 0.53 -12.33
C LEU A 40 -10.69 1.46 -13.55
N SER A 41 -11.86 2.10 -13.59
CA SER A 41 -12.15 3.21 -14.49
C SER A 41 -11.36 4.47 -14.14
N GLN A 42 -11.26 5.41 -15.08
CA GLN A 42 -10.58 6.69 -14.83
C GLN A 42 -11.27 7.51 -13.73
N THR A 43 -12.60 7.44 -13.65
CA THR A 43 -13.38 8.10 -12.60
C THR A 43 -13.02 7.54 -11.23
N GLU A 44 -13.00 6.22 -11.06
CA GLU A 44 -12.60 5.58 -9.81
C GLU A 44 -11.14 5.91 -9.42
N ILE A 45 -10.23 6.02 -10.40
CA ILE A 45 -8.85 6.45 -10.14
C ILE A 45 -8.80 7.88 -9.60
N ASN A 46 -9.57 8.79 -10.20
CA ASN A 46 -9.59 10.20 -9.79
C ASN A 46 -10.21 10.37 -8.41
N GLU A 47 -11.35 9.71 -8.15
CA GLU A 47 -12.05 9.76 -6.86
C GLU A 47 -11.27 9.08 -5.73
N SER A 48 -10.45 8.08 -6.05
CA SER A 48 -9.55 7.45 -5.08
C SER A 48 -8.25 8.20 -4.88
N THR A 49 -7.97 9.29 -5.60
CA THR A 49 -6.73 10.05 -5.40
C THR A 49 -6.88 11.02 -4.22
N ILE A 50 -6.20 10.74 -3.10
CA ILE A 50 -6.18 11.63 -1.93
C ILE A 50 -4.92 12.48 -1.95
N LEU A 51 -5.11 13.78 -1.87
CA LEU A 51 -4.04 14.75 -1.68
C LEU A 51 -3.82 14.98 -0.18
N LEU A 52 -2.59 14.75 0.28
CA LEU A 52 -2.18 15.03 1.64
C LEU A 52 -1.25 16.24 1.64
N SER A 53 -1.72 17.37 2.17
CA SER A 53 -1.01 18.65 2.17
C SER A 53 -0.69 19.16 3.57
N SER A 54 0.17 20.20 3.62
CA SER A 54 0.78 20.77 4.84
C SER A 54 -0.21 21.12 5.94
N ILE A 55 -1.49 21.25 5.57
CA ILE A 55 -2.61 21.61 6.43
C ILE A 55 -2.92 20.56 7.51
N TYR A 56 -2.60 19.28 7.27
CA TYR A 56 -2.88 18.20 8.22
C TYR A 56 -1.78 18.04 9.28
N TRP A 57 -0.69 18.80 9.19
CA TRP A 57 0.41 18.74 10.14
C TRP A 57 0.25 19.72 11.29
N THR A 58 0.73 19.33 12.47
CA THR A 58 0.93 20.29 13.56
C THR A 58 1.97 21.35 13.12
N LYS A 59 1.85 22.55 13.69
CA LYS A 59 2.81 23.64 13.41
C LYS A 59 4.25 23.22 13.67
N GLU A 60 4.48 22.39 14.69
CA GLU A 60 5.79 21.86 15.02
C GLU A 60 6.29 20.86 13.98
N SER A 61 5.48 19.87 13.61
CA SER A 61 5.84 18.88 12.59
C SER A 61 6.14 19.54 11.25
N TYR A 62 5.34 20.54 10.84
CA TYR A 62 5.60 21.31 9.64
C TYR A 62 6.96 22.02 9.68
N LYS A 63 7.25 22.75 10.77
CA LYS A 63 8.53 23.45 10.94
C LYS A 63 9.72 22.50 10.91
N ASN A 64 9.63 21.38 11.62
CA ASN A 64 10.68 20.38 11.67
C ASN A 64 10.92 19.75 10.29
N GLY A 65 9.86 19.38 9.58
CA GLY A 65 9.96 18.82 8.23
C GLY A 65 10.59 19.78 7.24
N ARG A 66 10.17 21.05 7.26
CA ARG A 66 10.75 22.09 6.40
C ARG A 66 12.20 22.39 6.75
N TYR A 67 12.57 22.38 8.03
CA TYR A 67 13.97 22.54 8.45
C TYR A 67 14.85 21.41 7.88
N GLU A 68 14.42 20.15 8.03
CA GLU A 68 15.16 18.98 7.55
C GLU A 68 15.31 18.99 6.02
N PHE A 69 14.26 19.39 5.30
CA PHE A 69 14.31 19.54 3.86
C PHE A 69 15.22 20.69 3.41
N ASN A 70 15.12 21.86 4.06
CA ASN A 70 15.96 23.01 3.78
C ASN A 70 17.45 22.71 4.04
N HIS A 71 17.75 21.99 5.12
CA HIS A 71 19.11 21.54 5.41
C HIS A 71 19.64 20.59 4.32
N PHE A 72 18.81 19.66 3.84
CA PHE A 72 19.16 18.79 2.72
C PHE A 72 19.47 19.58 1.44
N ILE A 73 18.57 20.48 0.99
CA ILE A 73 18.79 21.23 -0.26
C ILE A 73 20.00 22.17 -0.17
N GLN A 74 20.22 22.83 0.97
CA GLN A 74 21.38 23.72 1.18
C GLN A 74 22.68 22.91 1.19
N THR A 75 22.70 21.79 1.92
CA THR A 75 23.87 20.92 1.99
C THR A 75 24.30 20.43 0.62
N TYR A 76 23.35 20.07 -0.25
CA TYR A 76 23.64 19.54 -1.59
C TYR A 76 23.54 20.55 -2.73
N HIS A 77 23.25 21.83 -2.43
CA HIS A 77 23.10 22.90 -3.41
C HIS A 77 22.06 22.55 -4.48
N LEU A 78 20.93 21.98 -4.04
CA LEU A 78 19.87 21.50 -4.92
C LEU A 78 18.75 22.54 -5.04
N PRO A 79 18.13 22.66 -6.23
CA PRO A 79 16.88 23.41 -6.34
C PRO A 79 15.78 22.70 -5.55
N GLU A 80 14.93 23.48 -4.89
CA GLU A 80 13.80 22.94 -4.12
C GLU A 80 12.92 22.04 -5.01
N HIS A 81 12.56 22.57 -6.19
CA HIS A 81 11.86 21.81 -7.20
C HIS A 81 12.75 20.69 -7.77
N GLY A 82 12.47 19.46 -7.37
CA GLY A 82 13.18 18.29 -7.87
C GLY A 82 14.39 17.85 -7.05
N ALA A 83 14.62 18.41 -5.86
CA ALA A 83 15.69 17.97 -4.96
C ALA A 83 15.72 16.44 -4.76
N LEU A 84 14.55 15.82 -4.56
CA LEU A 84 14.42 14.36 -4.42
C LEU A 84 14.54 13.57 -5.72
N LYS A 85 14.63 14.23 -6.88
CA LYS A 85 14.91 13.59 -8.18
C LYS A 85 16.41 13.51 -8.47
N ALA A 86 17.24 14.21 -7.69
CA ALA A 86 18.69 14.13 -7.82
C ALA A 86 19.19 12.68 -7.73
N ARG A 87 20.15 12.34 -8.58
CA ARG A 87 20.75 11.01 -8.68
C ARG A 87 22.19 11.06 -8.20
N ASN A 88 22.69 9.92 -7.71
CA ASN A 88 24.11 9.70 -7.39
C ASN A 88 24.72 10.69 -6.38
N LEU A 89 23.91 11.24 -5.47
CA LEU A 89 24.42 12.07 -4.38
C LEU A 89 25.32 11.22 -3.46
N LYS A 90 26.54 11.71 -3.21
CA LYS A 90 27.46 11.10 -2.24
C LYS A 90 27.06 11.54 -0.82
N PRO A 91 27.03 10.63 0.16
CA PRO A 91 26.68 11.00 1.54
C PRO A 91 27.74 11.94 2.14
N LYS A 92 27.30 13.15 2.53
CA LYS A 92 28.06 14.14 3.32
C LYS A 92 27.97 13.83 4.83
N LYS A 93 28.69 14.61 5.66
CA LYS A 93 28.65 14.50 7.13
C LYS A 93 27.19 14.52 7.62
N ASP A 94 26.85 13.60 8.53
CA ASP A 94 25.50 13.40 9.10
C ASP A 94 24.42 12.88 8.14
N PHE A 95 24.77 12.59 6.88
CA PHE A 95 23.89 11.97 5.90
C PHE A 95 24.27 10.52 5.65
N ILE A 96 23.29 9.74 5.20
CA ILE A 96 23.44 8.36 4.77
C ILE A 96 22.76 8.17 3.42
N LYS A 97 23.38 7.38 2.55
CA LYS A 97 22.79 6.96 1.28
C LYS A 97 21.96 5.70 1.51
N ILE A 98 20.76 5.66 0.96
CA ILE A 98 19.92 4.46 0.93
C ILE A 98 19.78 4.07 -0.54
N ALA A 99 20.29 2.90 -0.88
CA ALA A 99 20.25 2.33 -2.22
C ALA A 99 19.12 1.31 -2.33
N PHE A 100 18.35 1.43 -3.41
CA PHE A 100 17.23 0.58 -3.80
C PHE A 100 17.53 0.01 -5.20
N PRO A 101 16.79 -1.01 -5.69
CA PRO A 101 17.03 -1.59 -7.01
C PRO A 101 16.85 -0.58 -8.15
N ASP A 102 15.96 0.40 -7.98
CA ASP A 102 15.60 1.39 -8.99
C ASP A 102 16.17 2.80 -8.72
N GLY A 103 17.10 2.93 -7.76
CA GLY A 103 17.83 4.17 -7.54
C GLY A 103 18.27 4.37 -6.09
N SER A 104 18.62 5.60 -5.73
CA SER A 104 19.04 5.91 -4.35
C SER A 104 18.51 7.25 -3.88
N VAL A 105 18.58 7.45 -2.57
CA VAL A 105 18.31 8.74 -1.92
C VAL A 105 19.30 8.96 -0.79
N VAL A 106 19.57 10.22 -0.46
CA VAL A 106 20.43 10.57 0.66
C VAL A 106 19.58 11.29 1.71
N VAL A 107 19.68 10.86 2.96
CA VAL A 107 18.83 11.30 4.07
C VAL A 107 19.70 11.58 5.28
N ARG A 108 19.34 12.55 6.11
CA ARG A 108 20.04 12.82 7.37
C ARG A 108 19.85 11.63 8.32
N LYS A 109 20.91 11.18 8.98
CA LYS A 109 20.86 10.01 9.89
C LYS A 109 19.85 10.19 11.01
N SER A 110 19.88 11.34 11.68
CA SER A 110 18.95 11.67 12.78
C SER A 110 17.49 11.65 12.32
N PHE A 111 17.22 12.19 11.14
CA PHE A 111 15.89 12.17 10.53
C PHE A 111 15.42 10.75 10.22
N LEU A 112 16.31 9.91 9.68
CA LEU A 112 16.00 8.52 9.36
C LEU A 112 15.66 7.73 10.62
N ILE A 113 16.49 7.84 11.67
CA ILE A 113 16.28 7.18 12.97
C ILE A 113 14.96 7.61 13.60
N LYS A 114 14.63 8.91 13.52
CA LYS A 114 13.41 9.46 14.12
C LYS A 114 12.14 8.91 13.46
N ASN A 115 12.11 8.83 12.13
CA ASN A 115 10.87 8.53 11.39
C ASN A 115 10.76 7.07 10.92
N PHE A 116 11.83 6.27 11.02
CA PHE A 116 11.90 4.89 10.55
C PHE A 116 12.65 4.05 11.60
N GLN A 117 11.89 3.44 12.51
CA GLN A 117 12.47 2.81 13.71
C GLN A 117 13.38 1.62 13.38
N CYS A 118 13.21 0.95 12.24
CA CYS A 118 14.07 -0.17 11.84
C CYS A 118 15.56 0.22 11.74
N PHE A 119 15.87 1.48 11.44
CA PHE A 119 17.25 1.95 11.30
C PHE A 119 17.89 2.38 12.62
N HIS A 120 17.12 2.43 13.71
CA HIS A 120 17.62 2.93 14.99
C HIS A 120 18.83 2.14 15.47
N SER A 121 18.68 0.83 15.70
CA SER A 121 19.78 -0.04 16.16
C SER A 121 20.99 0.01 15.22
N SER A 122 20.73 -0.03 13.90
CA SER A 122 21.79 -0.03 12.89
C SER A 122 22.60 1.26 12.84
N LEU A 123 22.04 2.41 13.28
CA LEU A 123 22.70 3.72 13.15
C LEU A 123 23.06 4.38 14.47
N THR A 124 22.59 3.88 15.62
CA THR A 124 22.96 4.39 16.94
C THR A 124 24.12 3.64 17.59
N LEU A 125 24.45 2.43 17.13
CA LEU A 125 25.60 1.67 17.64
C LEU A 125 26.92 2.38 17.26
N GLU A 126 27.84 2.47 18.21
CA GLU A 126 29.13 3.16 18.01
C GLU A 126 29.92 2.58 16.84
N GLU A 127 29.88 1.26 16.67
CA GLU A 127 30.51 0.51 15.58
C GLU A 127 30.01 0.94 14.20
N ASN A 128 28.78 1.46 14.12
CA ASN A 128 28.12 1.86 12.88
C ASN A 128 28.12 3.38 12.64
N LYS A 129 28.86 4.15 13.45
CA LYS A 129 29.00 5.62 13.26
C LYS A 129 29.48 5.98 11.85
N ASN A 130 30.30 5.14 11.24
CA ASN A 130 30.89 5.34 9.91
C ASN A 130 30.08 4.75 8.75
N VAL A 131 28.91 4.14 8.99
CA VAL A 131 28.07 3.63 7.90
C VAL A 131 27.62 4.81 7.03
N LYS A 132 27.94 4.72 5.74
CA LYS A 132 27.62 5.75 4.73
C LYS A 132 26.53 5.31 3.76
N GLU A 133 26.25 4.02 3.68
CA GLU A 133 25.28 3.46 2.75
C GLU A 133 24.53 2.28 3.37
N ILE A 134 23.23 2.19 3.10
CA ILE A 134 22.35 1.05 3.40
C ILE A 134 21.74 0.57 2.09
N ILE A 135 21.72 -0.74 1.88
CA ILE A 135 21.14 -1.37 0.69
C ILE A 135 19.81 -2.01 1.06
N ILE A 136 18.79 -1.75 0.26
CA ILE A 136 17.43 -2.28 0.40
C ILE A 136 17.06 -2.94 -0.93
N SER A 137 16.75 -4.24 -0.92
CA SER A 137 16.47 -5.02 -2.13
C SER A 137 15.00 -5.03 -2.56
N ASP A 138 14.07 -4.89 -1.61
CA ASP A 138 12.68 -5.32 -1.85
C ASP A 138 11.71 -4.16 -2.09
N PHE A 139 12.22 -2.93 -2.14
CA PHE A 139 11.41 -1.72 -2.22
C PHE A 139 11.90 -0.77 -3.30
N SER A 140 10.97 -0.05 -3.92
CA SER A 140 11.30 1.03 -4.86
C SER A 140 11.62 2.33 -4.12
N VAL A 141 12.67 3.03 -4.57
CA VAL A 141 13.02 4.38 -4.12
C VAL A 141 11.86 5.36 -4.36
N ARG A 142 11.01 5.11 -5.36
CA ARG A 142 9.88 6.00 -5.68
C ARG A 142 8.86 6.04 -4.55
N HIS A 143 8.50 4.89 -3.99
CA HIS A 143 7.59 4.79 -2.85
C HIS A 143 8.23 5.37 -1.60
N PHE A 144 9.50 5.05 -1.34
CA PHE A 144 10.23 5.61 -0.20
C PHE A 144 10.30 7.16 -0.24
N LYS A 145 10.51 7.74 -1.44
CA LYS A 145 10.51 9.19 -1.63
C LYS A 145 9.16 9.85 -1.34
N ILE A 146 8.04 9.14 -1.46
CA ILE A 146 6.72 9.66 -1.06
C ILE A 146 6.69 9.84 0.45
N ILE A 147 7.18 8.86 1.21
CA ILE A 147 7.28 8.96 2.67
C ILE A 147 8.20 10.10 3.09
N LEU A 148 9.36 10.24 2.43
CA LEU A 148 10.26 11.38 2.69
C LEU A 148 9.58 12.72 2.42
N LYS A 149 8.85 12.85 1.29
CA LYS A 149 8.11 14.09 0.99
C LYS A 149 7.11 14.44 2.08
N TYR A 150 6.39 13.44 2.60
CA TYR A 150 5.50 13.64 3.74
C TYR A 150 6.27 14.25 4.92
N PHE A 151 7.31 13.59 5.42
CA PHE A 151 8.05 14.12 6.57
C PHE A 151 8.82 15.42 6.30
N TYR A 152 9.06 15.77 5.03
CA TYR A 152 9.56 17.07 4.60
C TYR A 152 8.46 18.14 4.43
N ALA A 153 7.24 17.86 4.86
CA ALA A 153 6.08 18.74 4.77
C ALA A 153 5.77 19.19 3.32
N ASN A 154 6.09 18.34 2.35
CA ASN A 154 5.69 18.51 0.95
C ASN A 154 4.40 17.75 0.69
N THR A 155 3.60 18.27 -0.25
CA THR A 155 2.37 17.60 -0.69
C THR A 155 2.67 16.22 -1.29
N VAL A 156 1.89 15.23 -0.90
CA VAL A 156 1.92 13.87 -1.44
C VAL A 156 0.55 13.43 -1.91
N TYR A 157 0.54 12.46 -2.81
CA TYR A 157 -0.69 11.88 -3.36
C TYR A 157 -0.73 10.40 -3.02
N PHE A 158 -1.85 9.96 -2.44
CA PHE A 158 -2.16 8.55 -2.25
C PHE A 158 -3.11 8.10 -3.35
N THR A 159 -2.81 6.93 -3.93
CA THR A 159 -3.61 6.31 -4.98
C THR A 159 -3.67 4.82 -4.74
N ALA A 160 -4.71 4.17 -5.28
CA ALA A 160 -4.91 2.73 -5.19
C ALA A 160 -3.70 1.93 -5.71
N LYS A 161 -2.97 2.49 -6.68
CA LYS A 161 -1.79 1.85 -7.28
C LYS A 161 -0.62 1.68 -6.31
N ILE A 162 -0.45 2.61 -5.37
CA ILE A 162 0.76 2.67 -4.53
C ILE A 162 0.49 2.38 -3.05
N ILE A 163 -0.75 2.47 -2.58
CA ILE A 163 -1.01 2.53 -1.14
C ILE A 163 -0.57 1.27 -0.39
N LEU A 164 -0.75 0.10 -1.00
CA LEU A 164 -0.34 -1.17 -0.38
C LEU A 164 1.17 -1.30 -0.30
N GLU A 165 1.91 -0.78 -1.29
CA GLU A 165 3.37 -0.70 -1.21
C GLU A 165 3.83 0.27 -0.12
N LEU A 166 3.14 1.40 0.04
CA LEU A 166 3.41 2.32 1.13
C LEU A 166 3.15 1.65 2.48
N TYR A 167 2.07 0.87 2.61
CA TYR A 167 1.78 0.14 3.85
C TYR A 167 2.84 -0.92 4.18
N ARG A 168 3.30 -1.67 3.17
CA ARG A 168 4.42 -2.61 3.35
C ARG A 168 5.67 -1.91 3.87
N ILE A 169 6.03 -0.76 3.28
CA ILE A 169 7.17 0.03 3.74
C ILE A 169 6.95 0.51 5.19
N CYS A 170 5.73 0.96 5.52
CA CYS A 170 5.38 1.35 6.88
C CYS A 170 5.57 0.21 7.89
N TYR A 171 5.13 -1.00 7.52
CA TYR A 171 5.26 -2.20 8.34
C TYR A 171 6.72 -2.62 8.52
N GLU A 172 7.46 -2.85 7.42
CA GLU A 172 8.84 -3.35 7.47
C GLU A 172 9.81 -2.33 8.12
N PHE A 173 9.67 -1.05 7.78
CA PHE A 173 10.57 -0.02 8.30
C PHE A 173 10.11 0.63 9.59
N LYS A 174 8.96 0.20 10.11
CA LYS A 174 8.34 0.76 11.33
C LYS A 174 8.28 2.28 11.23
N VAL A 175 7.65 2.76 10.16
CA VAL A 175 7.51 4.19 9.86
C VAL A 175 6.66 4.87 10.92
N ASP A 176 7.02 6.10 11.27
CA ASP A 176 6.31 6.90 12.27
C ASP A 176 4.78 6.87 12.06
N LYS A 177 4.08 6.78 13.19
CA LYS A 177 2.64 6.53 13.26
C LYS A 177 1.83 7.57 12.50
N SER A 178 2.26 8.83 12.47
CA SER A 178 1.54 9.91 11.79
C SER A 178 1.33 9.62 10.30
N PHE A 179 2.35 9.13 9.60
CA PHE A 179 2.23 8.74 8.20
C PHE A 179 1.44 7.42 8.05
N THR A 180 1.77 6.45 8.89
CA THR A 180 1.16 5.12 8.85
C THR A 180 -0.36 5.17 9.03
N GLU A 181 -0.88 6.01 9.93
CA GLU A 181 -2.33 6.18 10.11
C GLU A 181 -3.04 6.72 8.87
N HIS A 182 -2.44 7.67 8.14
CA HIS A 182 -3.03 8.13 6.88
C HIS A 182 -3.09 7.01 5.84
N VAL A 183 -2.06 6.16 5.76
CA VAL A 183 -2.03 5.01 4.85
C VAL A 183 -3.11 3.99 5.23
N ILE A 184 -3.24 3.68 6.52
CA ILE A 184 -4.27 2.77 7.06
C ILE A 184 -5.67 3.32 6.78
N ASN A 185 -5.91 4.60 7.04
CA ASN A 185 -7.20 5.23 6.80
C ASN A 185 -7.59 5.20 5.32
N TYR A 186 -6.63 5.42 4.42
CA TYR A 186 -6.86 5.26 2.98
C TYR A 186 -7.27 3.83 2.64
N ILE A 187 -6.52 2.82 3.14
CA ILE A 187 -6.82 1.41 2.86
C ILE A 187 -8.20 1.03 3.37
N ASN A 188 -8.54 1.47 4.58
CA ASN A 188 -9.86 1.22 5.17
C ASN A 188 -10.98 1.82 4.33
N TYR A 189 -10.83 3.07 3.89
CA TYR A 189 -11.86 3.77 3.14
C TYR A 189 -12.07 3.22 1.73
N PHE A 190 -10.98 2.83 1.04
CA PHE A 190 -11.01 2.37 -0.35
C PHE A 190 -10.85 0.85 -0.49
N TYR A 191 -11.10 0.05 0.55
CA TYR A 191 -10.83 -1.39 0.57
C TYR A 191 -11.44 -2.14 -0.63
N ILE A 192 -12.72 -1.91 -0.94
CA ILE A 192 -13.39 -2.51 -2.10
C ILE A 192 -12.69 -2.12 -3.40
N LEU A 193 -12.34 -0.85 -3.56
CA LEU A 193 -11.67 -0.34 -4.75
C LEU A 193 -10.26 -0.96 -4.90
N LEU A 194 -9.56 -1.18 -3.79
CA LEU A 194 -8.26 -1.85 -3.79
C LEU A 194 -8.35 -3.28 -4.31
N SER A 195 -9.43 -4.01 -4.03
CA SER A 195 -9.64 -5.37 -4.57
C SER A 195 -9.63 -5.43 -6.11
N LYS A 196 -9.81 -4.30 -6.80
CA LYS A 196 -9.73 -4.20 -8.26
C LYS A 196 -8.30 -3.94 -8.77
N THR A 197 -7.28 -4.10 -7.93
CA THR A 197 -5.87 -3.87 -8.25
C THR A 197 -5.01 -5.10 -8.02
N LEU A 198 -3.97 -5.29 -8.82
CA LEU A 198 -3.05 -6.42 -8.69
C LEU A 198 -2.29 -6.38 -7.35
N SER A 199 -1.98 -5.17 -6.85
CA SER A 199 -1.30 -4.95 -5.57
C SER A 199 -2.08 -5.55 -4.39
N PHE A 200 -3.42 -5.54 -4.45
CA PHE A 200 -4.27 -6.14 -3.41
C PHE A 200 -4.02 -7.63 -3.25
N TYR A 201 -4.00 -8.37 -4.36
CA TYR A 201 -3.77 -9.81 -4.33
C TYR A 201 -2.32 -10.16 -3.97
N LYS A 202 -1.35 -9.41 -4.49
CA LYS A 202 0.08 -9.63 -4.19
C LYS A 202 0.41 -9.43 -2.72
N TYR A 203 -0.27 -8.50 -2.05
CA TYR A 203 0.04 -8.08 -0.69
C TYR A 203 -1.11 -8.34 0.27
N TYR A 204 -2.00 -9.28 -0.07
CA TYR A 204 -3.16 -9.59 0.73
C TYR A 204 -2.80 -10.08 2.14
N SER A 205 -1.64 -10.72 2.31
CA SER A 205 -1.14 -11.12 3.64
C SER A 205 -1.01 -9.95 4.62
N TYR A 206 -0.76 -8.73 4.13
CA TYR A 206 -0.70 -7.53 4.97
C TYR A 206 -2.10 -7.01 5.35
N LEU A 207 -3.16 -7.50 4.70
CA LEU A 207 -4.55 -7.15 4.95
C LEU A 207 -5.29 -8.21 5.79
N SER A 208 -4.73 -9.42 5.89
CA SER A 208 -5.28 -10.52 6.69
C SER A 208 -4.93 -10.41 8.17
N GLU A 209 -5.42 -11.37 8.96
CA GLU A 209 -5.19 -11.45 10.40
C GLU A 209 -3.69 -11.37 10.75
N GLY A 210 -3.35 -10.60 11.79
CA GLY A 210 -1.97 -10.38 12.25
C GLY A 210 -1.26 -9.12 11.74
N HIS A 211 -1.80 -8.45 10.70
CA HIS A 211 -1.26 -7.18 10.18
C HIS A 211 -2.29 -6.05 10.28
N LEU A 212 -2.86 -5.64 9.15
CA LEU A 212 -3.88 -4.58 9.13
C LEU A 212 -5.20 -5.08 9.71
N GLY A 213 -5.46 -6.38 9.65
CA GLY A 213 -5.95 -7.09 10.84
C GLY A 213 -6.95 -8.22 10.65
N GLY A 214 -7.41 -8.70 11.81
CA GLY A 214 -8.50 -9.65 11.97
C GLY A 214 -9.78 -8.96 12.45
N ILE A 215 -10.39 -9.47 13.51
CA ILE A 215 -11.75 -9.14 14.02
C ILE A 215 -12.04 -7.62 14.22
N ASN A 216 -11.03 -6.74 14.28
CA ASN A 216 -11.19 -5.30 14.55
C ASN A 216 -10.98 -4.37 13.32
N ASN A 217 -10.90 -4.91 12.10
CA ASN A 217 -10.69 -4.06 10.93
C ASN A 217 -11.91 -3.19 10.61
N LYS A 218 -11.66 -1.91 10.33
CA LYS A 218 -12.68 -0.93 9.93
C LYS A 218 -12.74 -0.79 8.41
N PHE A 219 -12.54 -1.88 7.68
CA PHE A 219 -12.65 -1.86 6.22
C PHE A 219 -14.07 -1.43 5.84
N ARG A 220 -14.17 -0.38 5.01
CA ARG A 220 -15.44 0.10 4.52
C ARG A 220 -15.96 -0.87 3.48
N ILE A 221 -16.99 -1.62 3.87
CA ILE A 221 -17.72 -2.56 3.05
C ILE A 221 -19.21 -2.20 3.18
N GLU A 222 -19.91 -2.08 2.06
CA GLU A 222 -21.30 -1.62 2.04
C GLU A 222 -22.31 -2.78 1.95
N THR A 223 -21.89 -3.92 1.41
CA THR A 223 -22.77 -5.09 1.21
C THR A 223 -22.03 -6.42 1.45
N GLU A 224 -22.75 -7.46 1.89
CA GLU A 224 -22.23 -8.84 1.95
C GLU A 224 -21.76 -9.34 0.57
N GLU A 225 -22.47 -8.89 -0.47
CA GLU A 225 -22.18 -9.21 -1.86
C GLU A 225 -20.75 -8.80 -2.28
N GLN A 226 -20.27 -7.66 -1.80
CA GLN A 226 -18.90 -7.19 -2.04
C GLN A 226 -17.85 -8.07 -1.34
N ILE A 227 -18.13 -8.54 -0.13
CA ILE A 227 -17.23 -9.46 0.60
C ILE A 227 -17.10 -10.76 -0.19
N ASP A 228 -18.24 -11.31 -0.60
CA ASP A 228 -18.33 -12.52 -1.38
C ASP A 228 -17.51 -12.45 -2.67
N ASP A 229 -17.62 -11.35 -3.42
CA ASP A 229 -16.85 -11.18 -4.66
C ASP A 229 -15.36 -11.02 -4.42
N ILE A 230 -14.96 -10.29 -3.38
CA ILE A 230 -13.54 -10.16 -2.99
C ILE A 230 -12.97 -11.55 -2.65
N ASN A 231 -13.69 -12.35 -1.85
CA ASN A 231 -13.29 -13.69 -1.46
C ASN A 231 -13.20 -14.63 -2.67
N ARG A 232 -14.17 -14.57 -3.59
CA ARG A 232 -14.15 -15.34 -4.84
C ARG A 232 -12.95 -14.96 -5.70
N LEU A 233 -12.68 -13.68 -5.90
CA LEU A 233 -11.54 -13.21 -6.67
C LEU A 233 -10.20 -13.62 -6.05
N LEU A 234 -10.08 -13.53 -4.71
CA LEU A 234 -8.89 -14.01 -3.99
C LEU A 234 -8.67 -15.51 -4.20
N PHE A 235 -9.72 -16.32 -4.05
CA PHE A 235 -9.67 -17.74 -4.29
C PHE A 235 -9.21 -18.07 -5.72
N ILE A 236 -9.83 -17.44 -6.73
CA ILE A 236 -9.49 -17.63 -8.14
C ILE A 236 -8.03 -17.21 -8.39
N TYR A 237 -7.59 -16.08 -7.85
CA TYR A 237 -6.21 -15.61 -8.00
C TYR A 237 -5.20 -16.60 -7.41
N GLN A 238 -5.44 -17.08 -6.18
CA GLN A 238 -4.58 -18.07 -5.53
C GLN A 238 -4.52 -19.38 -6.32
N TRP A 239 -5.69 -19.85 -6.79
CA TRP A 239 -5.77 -21.04 -7.63
C TRP A 239 -4.97 -20.89 -8.92
N LYS A 240 -5.09 -19.76 -9.60
CA LYS A 240 -4.48 -19.51 -10.91
C LYS A 240 -2.98 -19.24 -10.85
N TYR A 241 -2.49 -18.55 -9.81
CA TYR A 241 -1.13 -17.99 -9.80
C TYR A 241 -0.22 -18.45 -8.66
N ASN A 242 -0.78 -19.11 -7.62
CA ASN A 242 -0.01 -19.62 -6.48
C ASN A 242 -0.10 -21.15 -6.34
N ASN A 243 -0.23 -21.86 -7.46
CA ASN A 243 -0.28 -23.34 -7.54
C ASN A 243 -1.43 -24.03 -6.78
N GLY A 244 -2.54 -23.33 -6.52
CA GLY A 244 -3.75 -23.98 -5.97
C GLY A 244 -3.59 -24.62 -4.59
N ILE A 245 -2.54 -24.30 -3.83
CA ILE A 245 -2.43 -24.75 -2.45
C ILE A 245 -3.44 -23.94 -1.64
N SER A 246 -4.55 -24.58 -1.33
CA SER A 246 -5.47 -24.15 -0.29
C SER A 246 -4.67 -24.00 1.01
N LEU A 247 -4.32 -22.77 1.38
CA LEU A 247 -4.31 -22.43 2.79
C LEU A 247 -5.78 -22.38 3.20
N LEU A 248 -6.34 -23.58 3.41
CA LEU A 248 -7.47 -23.77 4.28
C LEU A 248 -7.16 -22.99 5.56
N PHE A 249 -8.05 -22.04 5.85
CA PHE A 249 -8.17 -21.35 7.12
C PHE A 249 -7.57 -22.16 8.28
N LYS A 250 -6.51 -21.62 8.88
CA LYS A 250 -6.08 -21.97 10.23
C LYS A 250 -6.15 -20.71 11.07
#